data_AF-A0A7S0ZZU8-F1
#
_entry.id   AF-A0A7S0ZZU8-F1
#
_cell.length_a   1.000
_cell.length_b   1.000
_cell.length_c   1.000
_cell.angle_alpha   90.00
_cell.angle_beta   90.00
_cell.angle_gamma   90.00
#
_symmetry.space_group_name_H-M   'P 1'
#
loop_
_entity.id
_entity.type
_entity.pdbx_description
1 polymer ?
#
loop_
_entity_poly.entity_id
_entity_poly.type
_entity_poly.pdbx_seq_one_letter_code
_entity_poly.pdbx_strand_id
1 'polypeptide(L)'
;MPGVKDFVTASDIPAGGVNCWAGDLAGVPGSGYDKEKIFFEVNDTIPYVGAQIGVIVAETWAQALAGARAVKQWYSIASPAVISPKDARRRGLTVSKAQMELTQSSGVAERIARRPASTKKAPLRAAERTSQSLSVQGGLDTPAQIHFQLETKSAVAVPTDGDSMELYISGQYRDLEQSAVATALGIPRSQVNVINTRVGGGFGGKIIWQCPTAVAVAVAANKL
;
A
#
# COMPACT_ATOMS: atom_id res chain seq x y z
N MET A 1 -4.47 28.31 12.50
CA MET A 1 -4.07 28.94 11.21
C MET A 1 -5.34 29.28 10.44
N PRO A 2 -5.43 30.40 9.70
CA PRO A 2 -6.66 30.78 9.00
C PRO A 2 -7.17 29.68 8.06
N GLY A 3 -8.46 29.35 8.14
CA GLY A 3 -9.15 28.37 7.30
C GLY A 3 -8.84 26.90 7.56
N VAL A 4 -7.85 26.57 8.40
CA VAL A 4 -7.66 25.19 8.90
C VAL A 4 -8.80 24.85 9.85
N LYS A 5 -9.49 23.75 9.58
CA LYS A 5 -10.61 23.25 10.37
C LYS A 5 -10.16 22.22 11.39
N ASP A 6 -9.27 21.31 10.99
CA ASP A 6 -8.88 20.21 11.86
C ASP A 6 -7.53 19.58 11.46
N PHE A 7 -6.94 18.84 12.40
CA PHE A 7 -5.86 17.88 12.18
C PHE A 7 -6.35 16.50 12.59
N VAL A 8 -6.78 15.70 11.60
CA VAL A 8 -7.34 14.38 11.80
C VAL A 8 -6.21 13.36 11.98
N THR A 9 -6.27 12.55 13.02
CA THR A 9 -5.26 11.54 13.38
C THR A 9 -5.91 10.20 13.71
N ALA A 10 -5.13 9.21 14.15
CA ALA A 10 -5.66 7.90 14.52
C ALA A 10 -6.73 7.96 15.63
N SER A 11 -6.66 8.92 16.54
CA SER A 11 -7.65 9.09 17.61
C SER A 11 -9.03 9.48 17.12
N ASP A 12 -9.13 9.94 15.87
CA ASP A 12 -10.39 10.36 15.24
C ASP A 12 -11.06 9.24 14.44
N ILE A 13 -10.45 8.05 14.43
CA ILE A 13 -11.08 6.86 13.85
C ILE A 13 -12.29 6.50 14.74
N PRO A 14 -13.48 6.30 14.17
CA PRO A 14 -14.70 6.04 14.94
C PRO A 14 -14.60 4.81 15.85
N ALA A 15 -15.41 4.78 16.90
CA ALA A 15 -15.53 3.62 17.76
C ALA A 15 -16.00 2.39 16.95
N GLY A 16 -15.25 1.29 17.02
CA GLY A 16 -15.49 0.10 16.19
C GLY A 16 -14.76 0.09 14.85
N GLY A 17 -14.15 1.22 14.46
CA GLY A 17 -13.24 1.32 13.34
C GLY A 17 -11.86 0.74 13.64
N VAL A 18 -11.12 0.40 12.58
CA VAL A 18 -9.78 -0.17 12.66
C VAL A 18 -8.76 0.77 12.02
N ASN A 19 -7.66 1.06 12.72
CA ASN A 19 -6.53 1.82 12.18
C ASN A 19 -5.69 0.98 11.20
N CYS A 20 -6.31 0.57 10.08
CA CYS A 20 -5.65 -0.14 8.98
C CYS A 20 -6.30 0.24 7.65
N TRP A 21 -5.51 0.67 6.66
CA TRP A 21 -6.05 1.06 5.35
C TRP A 21 -6.26 -0.13 4.41
N ALA A 22 -5.86 -1.34 4.80
CA ALA A 22 -5.79 -2.48 3.89
C ALA A 22 -7.09 -3.28 3.74
N GLY A 23 -8.14 -2.99 4.55
CA GLY A 23 -9.42 -3.69 4.48
C GLY A 23 -9.25 -5.21 4.53
N ASP A 24 -9.91 -5.93 3.61
CA ASP A 24 -9.89 -7.39 3.53
C ASP A 24 -8.47 -7.97 3.36
N LEU A 25 -7.52 -7.20 2.82
CA LEU A 25 -6.13 -7.66 2.70
C LEU A 25 -5.44 -7.81 4.06
N ALA A 26 -5.89 -7.10 5.09
CA ALA A 26 -5.38 -7.27 6.45
C ALA A 26 -5.63 -8.69 6.99
N GLY A 27 -6.71 -9.34 6.54
CA GLY A 27 -7.05 -10.71 6.93
C GLY A 27 -6.25 -11.78 6.20
N VAL A 28 -5.46 -11.44 5.17
CA VAL A 28 -4.70 -12.41 4.36
C VAL A 28 -3.48 -12.89 5.17
N PRO A 29 -3.42 -14.16 5.60
CA PRO A 29 -2.35 -14.64 6.46
C PRO A 29 -0.97 -14.49 5.80
N GLY A 30 -0.04 -13.86 6.52
CA GLY A 30 1.33 -13.68 6.05
C GLY A 30 1.54 -12.51 5.09
N SER A 31 0.50 -11.75 4.74
CA SER A 31 0.62 -10.58 3.87
C SER A 31 1.36 -9.41 4.53
N GLY A 32 1.21 -9.27 5.86
CA GLY A 32 1.72 -8.14 6.63
C GLY A 32 0.87 -6.87 6.55
N TYR A 33 -0.23 -6.90 5.79
CA TYR A 33 -1.12 -5.75 5.61
C TYR A 33 -1.89 -5.38 6.89
N ASP A 34 -2.01 -6.30 7.84
CA ASP A 34 -2.56 -6.05 9.19
C ASP A 34 -1.80 -4.97 9.97
N LYS A 35 -0.56 -4.67 9.57
CA LYS A 35 0.31 -3.67 10.21
C LYS A 35 0.30 -2.32 9.49
N GLU A 36 -0.39 -2.22 8.36
CA GLU A 36 -0.42 -1.00 7.55
C GLU A 36 -1.48 -0.04 8.08
N LYS A 37 -1.02 0.93 8.90
CA LYS A 37 -1.87 1.91 9.59
C LYS A 37 -2.36 3.02 8.67
N ILE A 38 -3.58 3.49 8.89
CA ILE A 38 -4.13 4.70 8.24
C ILE A 38 -3.29 5.90 8.70
N PHE A 39 -3.16 6.06 10.01
CA PHE A 39 -2.35 7.09 10.65
C PHE A 39 -1.45 6.44 11.70
N PHE A 40 -0.15 6.66 11.59
CA PHE A 40 0.81 6.29 12.62
C PHE A 40 0.73 7.26 13.81
N GLU A 41 0.82 6.71 15.01
CA GLU A 41 0.60 7.39 16.28
C GLU A 41 1.90 7.73 17.00
N VAL A 42 1.78 8.56 18.05
CA VAL A 42 2.87 8.77 18.99
C VAL A 42 3.23 7.42 19.63
N ASN A 43 4.53 7.10 19.66
CA ASN A 43 5.13 5.82 20.08
C ASN A 43 5.13 4.71 19.03
N ASP A 44 4.52 4.90 17.86
CA ASP A 44 4.75 3.97 16.75
C ASP A 44 6.19 4.05 16.23
N THR A 45 6.72 2.90 15.81
CA THR A 45 7.91 2.88 14.98
C THR A 45 7.51 3.16 13.54
N ILE A 46 7.97 4.27 12.97
CA ILE A 46 7.74 4.62 11.57
C ILE A 46 8.63 3.75 10.67
N PRO A 47 8.05 2.88 9.83
CA PRO A 47 8.82 1.90 9.05
C PRO A 47 9.48 2.49 7.79
N TYR A 48 8.96 3.60 7.27
CA TYR A 48 9.44 4.21 6.02
C TYR A 48 9.13 5.71 5.92
N VAL A 49 9.89 6.41 5.08
CA VAL A 49 9.61 7.81 4.72
C VAL A 49 8.32 7.87 3.89
N GLY A 50 7.40 8.76 4.27
CA GLY A 50 6.09 8.90 3.63
C GLY A 50 4.94 8.21 4.37
N ALA A 51 5.22 7.54 5.49
CA ALA A 51 4.19 7.07 6.41
C ALA A 51 3.30 8.23 6.88
N GLN A 52 1.98 8.03 6.83
CA GLN A 52 0.99 9.05 7.15
C GLN A 52 0.79 9.13 8.65
N ILE A 53 0.88 10.32 9.25
CA ILE A 53 0.64 10.54 10.69
C ILE A 53 -0.69 11.24 10.98
N GLY A 54 -1.37 11.70 9.93
CA GLY A 54 -2.65 12.41 10.00
C GLY A 54 -2.93 13.19 8.71
N VAL A 55 -4.06 13.87 8.65
CA VAL A 55 -4.47 14.75 7.55
C VAL A 55 -4.96 16.10 8.06
N ILE A 56 -4.54 17.17 7.41
CA ILE A 56 -5.02 18.52 7.72
C ILE A 56 -6.24 18.81 6.84
N VAL A 57 -7.33 19.24 7.48
CA VAL A 57 -8.54 19.66 6.79
C VAL A 57 -8.66 21.18 6.85
N ALA A 58 -8.96 21.81 5.72
CA ALA A 58 -9.11 23.26 5.61
C ALA A 58 -10.12 23.63 4.51
N GLU A 59 -10.55 24.90 4.49
CA GLU A 59 -11.48 25.42 3.47
C GLU A 59 -10.88 25.42 2.06
N THR A 60 -9.56 25.53 1.96
CA THR A 60 -8.84 25.51 0.70
C THR A 60 -7.62 24.59 0.77
N TRP A 61 -7.23 24.05 -0.38
CA TRP A 61 -6.02 23.24 -0.50
C TRP A 61 -4.76 23.98 -0.02
N ALA A 62 -4.64 25.28 -0.33
CA ALA A 62 -3.48 26.08 0.05
C ALA A 62 -3.36 26.23 1.58
N GLN A 63 -4.49 26.40 2.28
CA GLN A 63 -4.52 26.44 3.74
C GLN A 63 -4.20 25.07 4.34
N ALA A 64 -4.73 23.98 3.78
CA ALA A 64 -4.41 22.63 4.23
C ALA A 64 -2.92 22.33 4.10
N LEU A 65 -2.31 22.71 2.97
CA LEU A 65 -0.88 22.55 2.74
C LEU A 65 -0.04 23.38 3.71
N ALA A 66 -0.44 24.64 3.95
CA ALA A 66 0.23 25.49 4.93
C ALA A 66 0.14 24.88 6.34
N GLY A 67 -1.04 24.38 6.73
CA GLY A 67 -1.25 23.67 7.99
C GLY A 67 -0.37 22.43 8.11
N ALA A 68 -0.31 21.60 7.06
CA ALA A 68 0.52 20.40 7.05
C ALA A 68 2.01 20.72 7.22
N ARG A 69 2.49 21.80 6.61
CA ARG A 69 3.89 22.27 6.76
C ARG A 69 4.20 22.83 8.16
N ALA A 70 3.19 23.25 8.90
CA ALA A 70 3.36 23.78 10.25
C ALA A 70 3.43 22.67 11.33
N VAL A 71 3.01 21.45 11.01
CA VAL A 71 3.08 20.30 11.92
C VAL A 71 4.55 19.98 12.22
N LYS A 72 4.88 19.87 13.51
CA LYS A 72 6.22 19.48 13.99
C LYS A 72 6.12 18.15 14.71
N GLN A 73 6.93 17.19 14.27
CA GLN A 73 7.03 15.86 14.87
C GLN A 73 8.49 15.57 15.21
N TRP A 74 8.71 15.03 16.40
CA TRP A 74 10.03 14.57 16.84
C TRP A 74 10.09 13.05 16.77
N TYR A 75 11.26 12.54 16.39
CA TYR A 75 11.52 11.12 16.23
C TYR A 75 12.81 10.76 16.96
N SER A 76 12.82 9.58 17.56
CA SER A 76 14.03 8.90 18.02
C SER A 76 14.35 7.74 17.10
N ILE A 77 15.64 7.50 16.83
CA ILE A 77 16.06 6.34 16.04
C ILE A 77 15.81 5.09 16.87
N ALA A 78 14.83 4.28 16.45
CA ALA A 78 14.55 2.99 17.09
C ALA A 78 15.60 1.92 16.72
N SER A 79 16.02 1.89 15.45
CA SER A 79 17.06 0.99 14.96
C SER A 79 17.67 1.52 13.65
N PRO A 80 18.86 1.05 13.23
CA PRO A 80 19.44 1.46 11.96
C PRO A 80 18.55 1.04 10.78
N ALA A 81 18.15 2.00 9.94
CA ALA A 81 17.30 1.75 8.78
C ALA A 81 17.92 0.71 7.82
N VAL A 82 17.05 -0.06 7.15
CA VAL A 82 17.42 -1.03 6.12
C VAL A 82 16.95 -0.48 4.78
N ILE A 83 17.89 -0.03 3.95
CA ILE A 83 17.58 0.76 2.74
C ILE A 83 17.92 0.05 1.42
N SER A 84 18.46 -1.18 1.48
CA SER A 84 18.74 -1.96 0.26
C SER A 84 18.57 -3.47 0.47
N PRO A 85 18.28 -4.23 -0.60
CA PRO A 85 18.24 -5.68 -0.53
C PRO A 85 19.56 -6.32 -0.08
N LYS A 86 20.71 -5.72 -0.46
CA LYS A 86 22.05 -6.18 -0.04
C LYS A 86 22.23 -6.00 1.48
N ASP A 87 21.74 -4.91 2.04
CA ASP A 87 21.73 -4.65 3.48
C ASP A 87 20.79 -5.59 4.23
N ALA A 88 19.56 -5.77 3.75
CA ALA A 88 18.61 -6.73 4.32
C ALA A 88 19.21 -8.14 4.38
N ARG A 89 19.81 -8.61 3.28
CA ARG A 89 20.49 -9.92 3.21
C ARG A 89 21.65 -10.02 4.19
N ARG A 90 22.51 -8.98 4.28
CA ARG A 90 23.64 -8.96 5.22
C ARG A 90 23.19 -9.07 6.67
N ARG A 91 22.02 -8.51 7.00
CA ARG A 91 21.40 -8.58 8.33
C ARG A 91 20.51 -9.80 8.55
N GLY A 92 20.45 -10.73 7.58
CA GLY A 92 19.60 -11.93 7.67
C GLY A 92 18.10 -11.63 7.63
N LEU A 93 17.69 -10.46 7.16
CA LEU A 93 16.29 -10.08 7.05
C LEU A 93 15.70 -10.63 5.75
N THR A 94 14.69 -11.48 5.88
CA THR A 94 13.94 -12.06 4.76
C THR A 94 12.46 -11.75 4.90
N VAL A 95 11.74 -11.76 3.77
CA VAL A 95 10.27 -11.81 3.80
C VAL A 95 9.81 -13.06 4.55
N SER A 96 8.64 -13.00 5.19
CA SER A 96 8.14 -14.13 5.96
C SER A 96 7.87 -15.34 5.05
N LYS A 97 7.96 -16.56 5.60
CA LYS A 97 7.66 -17.78 4.84
C LYS A 97 6.25 -17.73 4.22
N ALA A 98 5.27 -17.25 4.97
CA ALA A 98 3.91 -17.09 4.49
C ALA A 98 3.80 -16.06 3.34
N GLN A 99 4.57 -14.98 3.39
CA GLN A 99 4.63 -14.00 2.30
C GLN A 99 5.31 -14.55 1.04
N MET A 100 6.32 -15.42 1.22
CA MET A 100 6.94 -16.17 0.12
C MET A 100 5.94 -17.15 -0.51
N GLU A 101 5.15 -17.85 0.30
CA GLU A 101 4.11 -18.78 -0.16
C GLU A 101 2.98 -18.04 -0.92
N LEU A 102 2.57 -16.86 -0.46
CA LEU A 102 1.65 -15.97 -1.18
C LEU A 102 2.17 -15.62 -2.59
N THR A 103 3.45 -15.32 -2.74
CA THR A 103 4.02 -15.01 -4.07
C THR A 103 4.12 -16.26 -4.96
N GLN A 104 4.31 -17.44 -4.35
CA GLN A 104 4.37 -18.73 -5.05
C GLN A 104 2.99 -19.29 -5.44
N SER A 105 1.93 -18.89 -4.73
CA SER A 105 0.54 -19.35 -4.96
C SER A 105 0.01 -19.05 -6.37
N SER A 106 0.62 -18.12 -7.09
CA SER A 106 0.35 -17.83 -8.49
C SER A 106 0.76 -18.98 -9.44
N GLY A 107 1.42 -20.03 -8.94
CA GLY A 107 1.99 -21.11 -9.75
C GLY A 107 3.02 -20.59 -10.76
N VAL A 108 3.51 -19.35 -10.60
CA VAL A 108 4.50 -18.73 -11.50
C VAL A 108 5.86 -19.37 -11.31
N ALA A 109 6.27 -19.65 -10.07
CA ALA A 109 7.48 -20.43 -9.81
C ALA A 109 7.37 -21.83 -10.43
N GLU A 110 6.19 -22.46 -10.33
CA GLU A 110 5.91 -23.75 -10.94
C GLU A 110 5.78 -23.69 -12.47
N ARG A 111 5.33 -22.58 -13.06
CA ARG A 111 5.29 -22.32 -14.53
C ARG A 111 6.65 -21.97 -15.11
N ILE A 112 7.47 -21.23 -14.38
CA ILE A 112 8.88 -20.98 -14.73
C ILE A 112 9.64 -22.31 -14.67
N ALA A 113 9.31 -23.18 -13.71
CA ALA A 113 9.83 -24.54 -13.64
C ALA A 113 9.21 -25.49 -14.70
N ARG A 114 7.92 -25.35 -15.01
CA ARG A 114 7.19 -26.08 -16.07
C ARG A 114 7.35 -25.36 -17.40
N ARG A 115 8.50 -25.60 -18.02
CA ARG A 115 8.62 -25.55 -19.49
C ARG A 115 7.50 -26.41 -20.14
N PRO A 116 7.04 -26.07 -21.34
CA PRO A 116 6.04 -26.88 -22.06
C PRO A 116 6.45 -28.35 -22.09
N ALA A 117 5.51 -29.24 -21.78
CA ALA A 117 5.72 -30.70 -21.76
C ALA A 117 6.16 -31.29 -23.13
N SER A 118 6.15 -30.49 -24.20
CA SER A 118 6.60 -30.89 -25.54
C SER A 118 8.12 -30.92 -25.71
N THR A 119 8.90 -30.29 -24.82
CA THR A 119 10.33 -30.55 -24.77
C THR A 119 10.58 -31.59 -23.70
N LYS A 120 10.63 -32.87 -24.11
CA LYS A 120 11.41 -33.90 -23.38
C LYS A 120 12.69 -33.21 -22.90
N LYS A 121 13.14 -33.49 -21.67
CA LYS A 121 14.51 -33.15 -21.29
C LYS A 121 15.42 -33.58 -22.44
N ALA A 122 15.82 -32.66 -23.32
CA ALA A 122 17.22 -32.63 -23.63
C ALA A 122 17.82 -32.57 -22.23
N PRO A 123 18.61 -33.57 -21.79
CA PRO A 123 19.41 -33.33 -20.62
C PRO A 123 19.97 -31.92 -20.82
N LEU A 124 20.14 -31.15 -19.74
CA LEU A 124 21.26 -30.24 -19.78
C LEU A 124 22.43 -31.18 -20.09
N ARG A 125 22.70 -31.43 -21.38
CA ARG A 125 24.00 -31.88 -21.83
C ARG A 125 24.80 -30.81 -21.14
N ALA A 126 25.50 -31.18 -20.08
CA ALA A 126 26.71 -30.48 -19.73
C ALA A 126 27.35 -30.31 -21.11
N ALA A 127 27.26 -29.10 -21.67
CA ALA A 127 27.78 -28.84 -23.01
C ALA A 127 29.13 -29.53 -22.96
N GLU A 128 29.32 -30.58 -23.77
CA GLU A 128 30.48 -31.47 -23.61
C GLU A 128 31.63 -30.51 -23.43
N ARG A 129 32.29 -30.57 -22.26
CA ARG A 129 33.28 -29.57 -21.91
C ARG A 129 34.43 -29.80 -22.87
N THR A 130 34.31 -29.22 -24.06
CA THR A 130 35.42 -29.07 -24.98
C THR A 130 36.44 -28.24 -24.23
N SER A 131 37.71 -28.41 -24.54
CA SER A 131 38.83 -27.67 -23.96
C SER A 131 38.71 -26.14 -24.09
N GLN A 132 37.59 -25.62 -24.62
CA GLN A 132 37.25 -24.21 -24.82
C GLN A 132 35.92 -23.79 -24.16
N SER A 133 35.48 -24.48 -23.10
CA SER A 133 34.27 -24.08 -22.36
C SER A 133 34.52 -22.81 -21.53
N LEU A 134 33.96 -21.68 -21.96
CA LEU A 134 34.00 -20.42 -21.22
C LEU A 134 32.83 -20.37 -20.22
N SER A 135 33.15 -20.21 -18.93
CA SER A 135 32.16 -19.96 -17.89
C SER A 135 32.09 -18.45 -17.63
N VAL A 136 30.87 -17.88 -17.70
CA VAL A 136 30.63 -16.47 -17.41
C VAL A 136 29.72 -16.38 -16.19
N GLN A 137 30.16 -15.65 -15.18
CA GLN A 137 29.37 -15.31 -14.01
C GLN A 137 29.14 -13.79 -14.01
N GLY A 138 27.93 -13.36 -13.65
CA GLY A 138 27.57 -11.95 -13.57
C GLY A 138 26.37 -11.73 -12.66
N GLY A 139 26.10 -10.46 -12.36
CA GLY A 139 24.90 -10.01 -11.67
C GLY A 139 24.26 -8.87 -12.46
N LEU A 140 22.95 -8.72 -12.33
CA LEU A 140 22.19 -7.61 -12.88
C LEU A 140 21.38 -7.00 -11.75
N ASP A 141 21.56 -5.69 -11.55
CA ASP A 141 20.71 -4.89 -10.67
C ASP A 141 19.72 -4.13 -11.57
N THR A 142 18.42 -4.33 -11.36
CA THR A 142 17.36 -3.60 -12.08
C THR A 142 16.78 -2.53 -11.15
N PRO A 143 16.76 -1.25 -11.56
CA PRO A 143 16.23 -0.18 -10.71
C PRO A 143 14.71 -0.29 -10.53
N ALA A 144 14.21 0.33 -9.47
CA ALA A 144 12.78 0.50 -9.27
C ALA A 144 12.18 1.47 -10.31
N GLN A 145 10.89 1.32 -10.59
CA GLN A 145 10.14 2.19 -11.48
C GLN A 145 8.94 2.78 -10.73
N ILE A 146 8.64 4.05 -10.99
CA ILE A 146 7.41 4.70 -10.52
C ILE A 146 6.41 4.69 -11.67
N HIS A 147 5.16 4.34 -11.37
CA HIS A 147 4.05 4.27 -12.32
C HIS A 147 3.84 5.55 -13.14
N PHE A 148 3.95 6.71 -12.48
CA PHE A 148 3.84 8.05 -13.09
C PHE A 148 2.51 8.31 -13.84
N GLN A 149 1.40 7.84 -13.27
CA GLN A 149 0.06 8.20 -13.75
C GLN A 149 -0.15 9.72 -13.79
N LEU A 150 -0.75 10.22 -14.87
CA LEU A 150 -0.98 11.66 -15.06
C LEU A 150 -2.04 12.20 -14.11
N GLU A 151 -3.09 11.43 -13.85
CA GLU A 151 -3.98 11.70 -12.74
C GLU A 151 -3.40 11.06 -11.47
N THR A 152 -3.06 11.88 -10.48
CA THR A 152 -2.60 11.39 -9.18
C THR A 152 -3.70 10.63 -8.44
N LYS A 153 -3.36 10.06 -7.29
CA LYS A 153 -4.35 9.43 -6.40
C LYS A 153 -5.29 10.51 -5.87
N SER A 154 -6.58 10.32 -6.09
CA SER A 154 -7.62 11.30 -5.76
C SER A 154 -8.85 10.57 -5.22
N ALA A 155 -9.45 11.12 -4.17
CA ALA A 155 -10.69 10.62 -3.59
C ALA A 155 -11.52 11.79 -3.05
N VAL A 156 -12.83 11.69 -3.19
CA VAL A 156 -13.81 12.57 -2.53
C VAL A 156 -14.74 11.69 -1.73
N ALA A 157 -14.85 11.97 -0.43
CA ALA A 157 -15.77 11.32 0.49
C ALA A 157 -16.95 12.25 0.76
N VAL A 158 -18.16 11.74 0.57
CA VAL A 158 -19.41 12.46 0.79
C VAL A 158 -20.25 11.65 1.78
N PRO A 159 -20.34 12.08 3.05
CA PRO A 159 -21.27 11.50 4.00
C PRO A 159 -22.71 11.63 3.47
N THR A 160 -23.50 10.57 3.65
CA THR A 160 -24.93 10.54 3.28
C THR A 160 -25.78 10.24 4.52
N ASP A 161 -27.03 9.79 4.33
CA ASP A 161 -27.95 9.57 5.44
C ASP A 161 -27.40 8.53 6.45
N GLY A 162 -27.45 8.87 7.73
CA GLY A 162 -26.91 8.03 8.81
C GLY A 162 -25.38 7.98 8.80
N ASP A 163 -24.82 6.77 8.92
CA ASP A 163 -23.36 6.54 8.89
C ASP A 163 -22.85 6.16 7.48
N SER A 164 -23.70 6.33 6.46
CA SER A 164 -23.38 5.93 5.08
C SER A 164 -22.50 6.96 4.37
N MET A 165 -21.80 6.50 3.33
CA MET A 165 -20.88 7.33 2.58
C MET A 165 -20.74 6.93 1.12
N GLU A 166 -20.74 7.95 0.25
CA GLU A 166 -20.33 7.82 -1.14
C GLU A 166 -18.87 8.25 -1.31
N LEU A 167 -18.15 7.48 -2.12
CA LEU A 167 -16.74 7.71 -2.43
C LEU A 167 -16.56 7.81 -3.93
N TYR A 168 -16.06 8.96 -4.40
CA TYR A 168 -15.62 9.15 -5.78
C TYR A 168 -14.12 8.95 -5.82
N ILE A 169 -13.67 7.84 -6.42
CA ILE A 169 -12.26 7.40 -6.31
C ILE A 169 -11.66 7.19 -7.70
N SER A 170 -10.43 7.68 -7.88
CA SER A 170 -9.57 7.27 -8.99
C SER A 170 -8.84 5.97 -8.63
N GLY A 171 -9.56 4.85 -8.67
CA GLY A 171 -9.14 3.54 -8.16
C GLY A 171 -9.33 2.39 -9.15
N GLN A 172 -8.56 1.32 -8.98
CA GLN A 172 -8.64 0.11 -9.83
C GLN A 172 -9.32 -1.07 -9.12
N TYR A 173 -9.53 -1.01 -7.81
CA TYR A 173 -10.08 -2.14 -7.04
C TYR A 173 -11.15 -1.68 -6.05
N ARG A 174 -12.32 -1.35 -6.58
CA ARG A 174 -13.46 -0.81 -5.82
C ARG A 174 -13.89 -1.65 -4.63
N ASP A 175 -13.86 -2.97 -4.76
CA ASP A 175 -14.25 -3.89 -3.70
C ASP A 175 -13.33 -3.76 -2.47
N LEU A 176 -12.02 -3.69 -2.72
CA LEU A 176 -11.02 -3.45 -1.69
C LEU A 176 -11.15 -2.06 -1.09
N GLU A 177 -11.36 -1.04 -1.93
CA GLU A 177 -11.58 0.35 -1.49
C GLU A 177 -12.81 0.45 -0.56
N GLN A 178 -13.92 -0.21 -0.92
CA GLN A 178 -15.14 -0.28 -0.12
C GLN A 178 -14.89 -0.97 1.23
N SER A 179 -14.27 -2.15 1.19
CA SER A 179 -13.90 -2.92 2.37
C SER A 179 -13.01 -2.11 3.32
N ALA A 180 -11.99 -1.44 2.79
CA ALA A 180 -11.05 -0.64 3.55
C ALA A 180 -11.75 0.51 4.28
N VAL A 181 -12.62 1.26 3.59
CA VAL A 181 -13.36 2.36 4.23
C VAL A 181 -14.37 1.85 5.25
N ALA A 182 -15.14 0.81 4.93
CA ALA A 182 -16.09 0.21 5.85
C ALA A 182 -15.40 -0.26 7.16
N THR A 183 -14.26 -0.95 7.01
CA THR A 183 -13.45 -1.44 8.13
C THR A 183 -12.88 -0.29 8.96
N ALA A 184 -12.38 0.77 8.30
CA ALA A 184 -11.83 1.92 9.00
C ALA A 184 -12.87 2.69 9.82
N LEU A 185 -14.11 2.76 9.34
CA LEU A 185 -15.19 3.49 10.02
C LEU A 185 -16.01 2.62 10.97
N GLY A 186 -15.81 1.30 10.95
CA GLY A 186 -16.60 0.37 11.77
C GLY A 186 -18.05 0.20 11.29
N ILE A 187 -18.31 0.43 10.00
CA ILE A 187 -19.66 0.36 9.41
C ILE A 187 -19.79 -0.84 8.46
N PRO A 188 -21.02 -1.34 8.20
CA PRO A 188 -21.25 -2.37 7.20
C PRO A 188 -20.83 -1.92 5.79
N ARG A 189 -20.26 -2.82 4.98
CA ARG A 189 -19.90 -2.54 3.57
C ARG A 189 -21.07 -2.01 2.74
N SER A 190 -22.30 -2.40 3.06
CA SER A 190 -23.51 -1.91 2.39
C SER A 190 -23.78 -0.41 2.60
N GLN A 191 -23.15 0.21 3.59
CA GLN A 191 -23.21 1.66 3.85
C GLN A 191 -22.14 2.45 3.08
N VAL A 192 -21.25 1.77 2.34
CA VAL A 192 -20.19 2.41 1.56
C VAL A 192 -20.42 2.17 0.07
N ASN A 193 -20.65 3.23 -0.68
CA ASN A 193 -20.80 3.18 -2.13
C ASN A 193 -19.56 3.76 -2.82
N VAL A 194 -18.86 2.96 -3.63
CA VAL A 194 -17.65 3.38 -4.35
C VAL A 194 -17.92 3.58 -5.84
N ILE A 195 -17.74 4.82 -6.29
CA ILE A 195 -18.03 5.28 -7.64
C ILE A 195 -16.72 5.63 -8.37
N ASN A 196 -16.40 4.88 -9.42
CA ASN A 196 -15.25 5.13 -10.29
C ASN A 196 -15.76 5.31 -11.73
N THR A 197 -15.67 6.53 -12.28
CA THR A 197 -16.10 6.80 -13.67
C THR A 197 -14.98 6.55 -14.68
N ARG A 198 -13.79 7.09 -14.42
CA ARG A 198 -12.61 6.99 -15.28
C ARG A 198 -11.35 7.11 -14.42
N VAL A 199 -10.25 6.50 -14.87
CA VAL A 199 -8.95 6.55 -14.18
C VAL A 199 -7.90 7.04 -15.18
N GLY A 200 -7.30 8.20 -14.92
CA GLY A 200 -6.27 8.85 -15.73
C GLY A 200 -4.88 8.21 -15.59
N GLY A 201 -4.81 6.90 -15.83
CA GLY A 201 -3.63 6.07 -15.61
C GLY A 201 -3.56 5.49 -14.20
N GLY A 202 -3.11 4.24 -14.10
CA GLY A 202 -2.95 3.53 -12.83
C GLY A 202 -1.77 2.58 -12.84
N PHE A 203 -1.63 1.75 -13.90
CA PHE A 203 -0.48 0.86 -14.13
C PHE A 203 -0.18 -0.10 -12.96
N GLY A 204 -1.16 -0.36 -12.09
CA GLY A 204 -1.00 -1.15 -10.85
C GLY A 204 -0.89 -0.29 -9.59
N GLY A 205 -0.49 0.97 -9.72
CA GLY A 205 -0.31 1.93 -8.63
C GLY A 205 -1.59 2.43 -7.97
N LYS A 206 -2.77 2.07 -8.51
CA LYS A 206 -4.10 2.41 -7.98
C LYS A 206 -4.95 1.18 -7.65
N ILE A 207 -4.35 -0.03 -7.58
CA ILE A 207 -5.06 -1.24 -7.14
C ILE A 207 -5.19 -1.23 -5.62
N ILE A 208 -4.06 -1.32 -4.92
CA ILE A 208 -4.03 -1.39 -3.45
C ILE A 208 -3.72 0.00 -2.87
N TRP A 209 -2.76 0.69 -3.49
CA TRP A 209 -2.20 1.93 -2.96
C TRP A 209 -3.11 3.16 -3.08
N GLN A 210 -4.35 2.98 -3.54
CA GLN A 210 -5.40 3.99 -3.50
C GLN A 210 -6.14 4.01 -2.14
N CYS A 211 -6.17 2.87 -1.43
CA CYS A 211 -6.88 2.73 -0.16
C CYS A 211 -6.41 3.70 0.93
N PRO A 212 -5.10 3.98 1.13
CA PRO A 212 -4.67 4.96 2.14
C PRO A 212 -5.31 6.34 1.93
N THR A 213 -5.38 6.81 0.68
CA THR A 213 -6.01 8.09 0.35
C THR A 213 -7.52 8.03 0.58
N ALA A 214 -8.18 6.97 0.11
CA ALA A 214 -9.63 6.80 0.26
C ALA A 214 -10.07 6.76 1.74
N VAL A 215 -9.33 6.00 2.55
CA VAL A 215 -9.63 5.83 3.97
C VAL A 215 -9.33 7.12 4.76
N ALA A 216 -8.22 7.79 4.50
CA ALA A 216 -7.88 9.03 5.19
C ALA A 216 -8.94 10.14 4.96
N VAL A 217 -9.44 10.29 3.73
CA VAL A 217 -10.50 11.26 3.44
C VAL A 217 -11.85 10.83 4.04
N ALA A 218 -12.12 9.53 4.09
CA ALA A 218 -13.35 9.00 4.68
C ALA A 218 -13.41 9.23 6.20
N VAL A 219 -12.31 8.97 6.92
CA VAL A 219 -12.20 9.26 8.37
C VAL A 219 -12.38 10.76 8.62
N ALA A 220 -11.71 11.60 7.81
CA ALA A 220 -11.85 13.05 7.95
C ALA A 220 -13.29 13.53 7.67
N ALA A 221 -13.97 12.97 6.68
CA ALA A 221 -15.35 13.32 6.34
C ALA A 221 -16.37 12.79 7.36
N ASN A 222 -16.10 11.65 8.00
CA ASN A 222 -16.97 11.11 9.05
C ASN A 222 -16.87 11.89 10.37
N LYS A 223 -15.69 12.46 10.67
CA LYS A 223 -15.46 13.26 11.88
C LYS A 223 -16.18 14.61 11.86
N LEU A 224 -16.25 15.25 10.68
CA LEU A 224 -16.65 16.64 10.49
C LEU A 224 -18.14 16.79 10.15
#